data_AF-A0A0G9H4I5-F1
#
_entry.id   AF-A0A0G9H4I5-F1
#
_cell.length_a   1.000
_cell.length_b   1.000
_cell.length_c   1.000
_cell.angle_alpha   90.00
_cell.angle_beta   90.00
_cell.angle_gamma   90.00
#
_symmetry.space_group_name_H-M   'P 1'
#
loop_
_entity.id
_entity.type
_entity.pdbx_description
1 polymer ?
#
loop_
_entity_poly.entity_id
_entity_poly.type
_entity_poly.pdbx_seq_one_letter_code
_entity_poly.pdbx_strand_id
1 'polypeptide(L)'
;MSGIRLLGPFEDRVAAQLPEGFVVGQCKSAGRIEQGAIIRGVARRVGEQQWVDEHGHEMTVMVEDFDLDAVALRNWSTGVE
;
A
#
# COMPACT_ATOMS: atom_id res chain seq x y z
N MET A 1 -7.86 17.35 -4.46
CA MET A 1 -7.52 16.06 -5.09
C MET A 1 -7.39 15.05 -3.96
N SER A 2 -8.24 14.02 -3.92
CA SER A 2 -8.10 12.94 -2.94
C SER A 2 -7.05 11.97 -3.48
N GLY A 3 -5.82 12.12 -3.02
CA GLY A 3 -4.71 11.23 -3.37
C GLY A 3 -4.72 9.97 -2.53
N ILE A 4 -4.29 8.84 -3.12
CA ILE A 4 -4.10 7.59 -2.38
C ILE A 4 -2.84 7.75 -1.54
N ARG A 5 -2.93 7.58 -0.23
CA ARG A 5 -1.79 7.81 0.68
C ARG A 5 -1.11 6.49 1.03
N LEU A 6 0.21 6.42 0.85
CA LEU A 6 0.99 5.29 1.34
C LEU A 6 1.14 5.38 2.88
N LEU A 7 0.81 4.32 3.59
CA LEU A 7 0.87 4.22 5.05
C LEU A 7 2.08 3.42 5.56
N GLY A 8 2.68 2.57 4.72
CA GLY A 8 3.93 1.84 5.00
C GLY A 8 5.14 2.49 4.30
N PRO A 9 6.36 1.95 4.43
CA PRO A 9 6.63 0.53 4.68
C PRO A 9 6.68 0.11 6.15
N PHE A 10 6.10 -1.05 6.45
CA PHE A 10 6.27 -1.85 7.66
C PHE A 10 7.18 -3.04 7.32
N GLU A 11 8.51 -2.83 7.34
CA GLU A 11 9.48 -3.79 6.76
C GLU A 11 9.22 -3.98 5.24
N ASP A 12 8.84 -5.19 4.81
CA ASP A 12 8.46 -5.50 3.42
C ASP A 12 6.95 -5.33 3.16
N ARG A 13 6.16 -4.98 4.17
CA ARG A 13 4.72 -4.80 4.07
C ARG A 13 4.38 -3.35 3.76
N VAL A 14 3.45 -3.13 2.83
CA VAL A 14 2.97 -1.79 2.46
C VAL A 14 1.45 -1.74 2.48
N ALA A 15 0.93 -0.58 2.87
CA ALA A 15 -0.49 -0.31 2.89
C ALA A 15 -0.76 1.04 2.22
N ALA A 16 -1.86 1.13 1.51
CA ALA A 16 -2.36 2.32 0.85
C ALA A 16 -3.77 2.64 1.36
N GLN A 17 -4.01 3.91 1.67
CA GLN A 17 -5.33 4.41 2.07
C GLN A 17 -6.03 5.04 0.87
N LEU A 18 -7.23 4.54 0.58
CA LEU A 18 -8.15 5.03 -0.43
C LEU A 18 -9.42 5.57 0.25
N PRO A 19 -10.22 6.41 -0.42
CA PRO A 19 -11.53 6.81 0.08
C PRO A 19 -12.44 5.61 0.38
N GLU A 20 -12.30 4.53 -0.38
CA GLU A 20 -13.08 3.30 -0.24
C GLU A 20 -12.55 2.30 0.80
N GLY A 21 -11.39 2.54 1.43
CA GLY A 21 -10.79 1.62 2.41
C GLY A 21 -9.27 1.53 2.33
N PHE A 22 -8.71 0.35 2.60
CA PHE A 22 -7.27 0.12 2.56
C PHE A 22 -6.90 -0.99 1.58
N VAL A 23 -5.77 -0.84 0.91
CA VAL A 23 -5.13 -1.88 0.09
C VAL A 23 -3.80 -2.23 0.72
N VAL A 24 -3.54 -3.50 0.97
CA VAL A 24 -2.32 -3.97 1.62
C VAL A 24 -1.61 -5.04 0.80
N GLY A 25 -0.31 -5.14 0.98
CA GLY A 25 0.47 -6.18 0.32
C GLY A 25 1.95 -6.12 0.65
N GLN A 26 2.73 -6.88 -0.09
CA GLN A 26 4.17 -6.94 0.07
C GLN A 26 4.88 -6.17 -1.04
N CYS A 27 5.83 -5.34 -0.67
CA CYS A 27 6.77 -4.75 -1.60
C CYS A 27 7.70 -5.84 -2.16
N LYS A 28 7.80 -5.93 -3.49
CA LYS A 28 8.66 -6.90 -4.19
C LYS A 28 9.94 -6.28 -4.76
N SER A 29 9.98 -4.96 -4.91
CA SER A 29 11.10 -4.26 -5.56
C SER A 29 11.72 -3.23 -4.62
N ALA A 30 13.03 -3.04 -4.70
CA ALA A 30 13.78 -2.09 -3.85
C ALA A 30 13.46 -0.61 -4.13
N GLY A 31 12.53 -0.31 -5.04
CA GLY A 31 12.00 1.04 -5.26
C GLY A 31 11.26 1.52 -4.02
N ARG A 32 11.87 2.46 -3.28
CA ARG A 32 11.36 2.91 -1.98
C ARG A 32 10.55 4.19 -2.17
N ILE A 33 9.23 4.05 -2.17
CA ILE A 33 8.33 5.20 -1.99
C ILE A 33 8.27 5.50 -0.49
N GLU A 34 8.38 6.79 -0.14
CA GLU A 34 8.35 7.21 1.26
C GLU A 34 6.95 7.08 1.88
N GLN A 35 6.92 6.76 3.18
CA GLN A 35 5.68 6.75 3.94
C GLN A 35 5.00 8.13 3.90
N GLY A 36 3.69 8.14 3.69
CA GLY A 36 2.89 9.37 3.59
C GLY A 36 2.85 9.97 2.19
N ALA A 37 3.64 9.46 1.24
CA ALA A 37 3.61 9.91 -0.15
C ALA A 37 2.23 9.66 -0.78
N ILE A 38 1.88 10.54 -1.73
CA ILE A 38 0.71 10.36 -2.56
C ILE A 38 1.09 9.48 -3.75
N ILE A 39 0.40 8.36 -3.89
CA ILE A 39 0.67 7.36 -4.93
C ILE A 39 -0.50 7.20 -5.89
N ARG A 40 -0.20 6.62 -7.06
CA ARG A 40 -1.14 6.26 -8.13
C ARG A 40 -0.88 4.82 -8.55
N GLY A 41 -1.82 4.23 -9.30
CA GLY A 41 -1.72 2.83 -9.76
C GLY A 41 -2.24 1.80 -8.76
N VAL A 42 -2.78 2.23 -7.61
CA VAL A 42 -3.41 1.34 -6.63
C VAL A 42 -4.81 0.97 -7.10
N ALA A 43 -5.07 -0.34 -7.20
CA ALA A 43 -6.37 -0.90 -7.51
C ALA A 43 -6.83 -1.85 -6.39
N ARG A 44 -8.14 -1.88 -6.13
CA ARG A 44 -8.77 -2.83 -5.19
C ARG A 44 -8.89 -4.22 -5.82
N ARG A 45 -7.74 -4.85 -6.06
CA ARG A 45 -7.63 -6.23 -6.58
C ARG A 45 -6.37 -6.89 -6.05
N VAL A 46 -6.43 -8.20 -5.80
CA VAL A 46 -5.24 -8.98 -5.44
C VAL A 46 -4.29 -9.15 -6.64
N GLY A 47 -3.02 -9.42 -6.34
CA GLY A 47 -1.98 -9.66 -7.33
C GLY A 47 -0.98 -8.51 -7.47
N GLU A 48 -0.08 -8.63 -8.44
CA GLU A 48 0.99 -7.66 -8.66
C GLU A 48 0.45 -6.34 -9.21
N GLN A 49 0.90 -5.24 -8.62
CA GLN A 49 0.57 -3.89 -9.00
C GLN A 49 1.81 -3.00 -8.95
N GLN A 50 1.85 -2.00 -9.83
CA GLN A 50 2.88 -0.97 -9.81
C GLN A 50 2.29 0.31 -9.22
N TRP A 51 2.87 0.76 -8.13
CA TRP A 51 2.52 2.01 -7.48
C TRP A 51 3.58 3.05 -7.80
N VAL A 52 3.13 4.28 -8.07
CA VAL A 52 4.03 5.37 -8.47
C VAL A 52 3.71 6.62 -7.66
N ASP A 53 4.73 7.25 -7.08
CA ASP A 53 4.57 8.51 -6.33
C ASP A 53 4.60 9.75 -7.25
N GLU A 54 4.39 10.93 -6.68
CA GLU A 54 4.41 12.20 -7.43
C GLU A 54 5.78 12.54 -8.03
N HIS A 55 6.87 12.06 -7.44
CA HIS A 55 8.23 12.24 -7.95
C HIS A 55 8.61 11.22 -9.03
N GLY A 56 7.73 10.26 -9.34
CA GLY A 56 7.98 9.22 -10.33
C GLY A 56 8.77 8.03 -9.82
N HIS A 57 8.89 7.84 -8.49
CA HIS A 57 9.42 6.60 -7.94
C HIS A 57 8.38 5.50 -8.06
N GLU A 58 8.83 4.34 -8.53
CA GLU A 58 7.98 3.19 -8.77
C GLU A 58 8.27 2.08 -7.76
N MET A 59 7.20 1.44 -7.28
CA MET A 59 7.26 0.32 -6.35
C MET A 59 6.34 -0.80 -6.84
N THR A 60 6.88 -2.01 -6.96
CA THR A 60 6.07 -3.20 -7.27
C THR A 60 5.53 -3.79 -5.97
N VAL A 61 4.21 -3.90 -5.87
CA VAL A 61 3.50 -4.43 -4.71
C VAL A 61 2.70 -5.66 -5.11
N MET A 62 2.92 -6.78 -4.41
CA MET A 62 2.03 -7.92 -4.46
C MET A 62 0.88 -7.66 -3.48
N VAL A 63 -0.27 -7.21 -3.99
CA VAL A 63 -1.46 -6.95 -3.18
C VAL A 63 -2.06 -8.27 -2.70
N GLU A 64 -2.22 -8.36 -1.39
CA GLU A 64 -2.73 -9.54 -0.70
C GLU A 64 -4.21 -9.37 -0.33
N ASP A 65 -4.59 -8.15 0.08
CA ASP A 65 -5.96 -7.84 0.50
C ASP A 65 -6.29 -6.36 0.26
N PHE A 66 -7.57 -6.04 0.13
CA PHE A 66 -8.08 -4.69 -0.14
C PHE A 66 -9.43 -4.37 0.53
N ASP A 67 -9.87 -5.22 1.45
CA ASP A 67 -11.15 -5.12 2.16
C ASP A 67 -10.90 -5.22 3.67
N LEU A 68 -9.94 -4.42 4.14
CA LEU A 68 -9.59 -4.33 5.56
C LEU A 68 -10.19 -3.09 6.20
N ASP A 69 -10.73 -3.24 7.39
CA ASP A 69 -11.01 -2.13 8.31
C ASP A 69 -9.75 -1.69 9.06
N ALA A 70 -9.80 -0.54 9.75
CA ALA A 70 -8.67 0.02 10.49
C ALA A 70 -8.07 -0.95 11.55
N VAL A 71 -8.91 -1.79 12.17
CA VAL A 71 -8.46 -2.81 13.14
C VAL A 71 -7.71 -3.93 12.43
N ALA A 72 -8.23 -4.41 11.30
CA ALA A 72 -7.61 -5.47 10.51
C ALA A 72 -6.29 -4.99 9.89
N LEU A 73 -6.24 -3.75 9.41
CA LEU A 73 -5.01 -3.09 8.97
C LEU A 73 -3.96 -3.04 10.09
N ARG A 74 -4.35 -2.67 11.31
CA ARG A 74 -3.43 -2.64 12.46
C ARG A 74 -2.85 -4.03 12.73
N ASN A 75 -3.70 -5.05 12.81
CA ASN A 75 -3.26 -6.43 13.05
C ASN A 75 -2.31 -6.91 11.94
N TRP A 76 -2.68 -6.67 10.68
CA TRP A 76 -1.85 -6.97 9.52
C TRP A 76 -0.51 -6.23 9.53
N SER A 77 -0.49 -4.94 9.87
CA SER A 77 0.74 -4.11 9.90
C SER A 77 1.70 -4.49 11.03
N THR A 78 1.18 -5.10 12.10
CA THR A 78 1.97 -5.50 13.28
C THR A 78 2.34 -6.99 13.27
N GLY A 79 1.86 -7.75 12.27
CA GLY A 79 2.08 -9.20 12.20
C GLY A 79 1.42 -9.98 13.34
N VAL A 80 0.45 -9.37 14.04
CA VAL A 80 -0.28 -10.00 15.13
C VAL A 80 -1.51 -10.66 14.52
N GLU A 81 -1.48 -12.00 14.42
CA GLU A 81 -2.63 -12.83 14.02
C GLU A 81 -3.70 -12.92 15.13
#